data_AF-A0A9E5DS68-F1
#
_entry.id   AF-A0A9E5DS68-F1
#
_cell.length_a   1.000
_cell.length_b   1.000
_cell.length_c   1.000
_cell.angle_alpha   90.00
_cell.angle_beta   90.00
_cell.angle_gamma   90.00
#
_symmetry.space_group_name_H-M   'P 1'
#
loop_
_entity.id
_entity.type
_entity.pdbx_description
1 polymer ?
#
loop_
_entity_poly.entity_id
_entity_poly.type
_entity_poly.pdbx_seq_one_letter_code
_entity_poly.pdbx_strand_id
1 'polypeptide(L)'
;MAPTQIYATGHSDGGTATTAIAVLPDGPQPFAAIAPSAAGFTAADLRGYRCPPPVRVMVLHNADDALFPGWGAQAVGWWAQCNGCALAGATRDPSGCLHYAHCARGAETRYCERPGAHRRWPTSAAELLDFFQATPAAAPTQP
;
A
#
# COMPACT_ATOMS: atom_id res chain seq x y z
N MET A 1 -19.74 16.32 -9.84
CA MET A 1 -18.40 15.71 -9.76
C MET A 1 -18.47 14.62 -8.70
N ALA A 2 -18.19 13.37 -9.07
CA ALA A 2 -18.17 12.26 -8.10
C ALA A 2 -17.01 12.47 -7.10
N PRO A 3 -17.11 11.99 -5.85
CA PRO A 3 -16.06 12.19 -4.85
C PRO A 3 -14.74 11.56 -5.34
N THR A 4 -13.68 12.37 -5.43
CA THR A 4 -12.35 11.97 -5.88
C THR A 4 -11.48 11.37 -4.77
N GLN A 5 -12.08 11.05 -3.60
CA GLN A 5 -11.36 10.68 -2.37
C GLN A 5 -11.97 9.42 -1.75
N ILE A 6 -12.03 8.33 -2.51
CA ILE A 6 -12.41 7.02 -1.97
C ILE A 6 -11.13 6.32 -1.53
N TYR A 7 -11.10 5.92 -0.26
CA TYR A 7 -9.99 5.16 0.33
C TYR A 7 -10.49 3.79 0.80
N ALA A 8 -9.62 2.78 0.77
CA ALA A 8 -9.95 1.46 1.28
C ALA A 8 -8.86 0.92 2.21
N THR A 9 -9.29 0.27 3.28
CA THR A 9 -8.42 -0.40 4.24
C THR A 9 -9.16 -1.55 4.89
N GLY A 10 -8.41 -2.47 5.45
CA GLY A 10 -8.93 -3.58 6.22
C GLY A 10 -7.78 -4.40 6.78
N HIS A 11 -8.11 -5.27 7.72
CA HIS A 11 -7.16 -6.13 8.41
C HIS A 11 -7.43 -7.60 8.10
N SER A 12 -6.40 -8.43 7.98
CA SER A 12 -6.55 -9.87 7.72
C SER A 12 -7.35 -10.07 6.43
N ASP A 13 -8.46 -10.82 6.47
CA ASP A 13 -9.40 -10.96 5.34
C ASP A 13 -9.90 -9.61 4.80
N GLY A 14 -10.08 -8.60 5.64
CA GLY A 14 -10.42 -7.25 5.18
C GLY A 14 -9.26 -6.57 4.44
N GLY A 15 -8.02 -6.89 4.81
CA GLY A 15 -6.82 -6.45 4.09
C GLY A 15 -6.70 -7.17 2.75
N THR A 16 -6.98 -8.48 2.73
CA THR A 16 -7.09 -9.29 1.51
C THR A 16 -8.15 -8.72 0.57
N ALA A 17 -9.34 -8.42 1.08
CA ALA A 17 -10.42 -7.80 0.30
C ALA A 17 -10.00 -6.43 -0.24
N THR A 18 -9.33 -5.60 0.57
CA THR A 18 -8.79 -4.29 0.15
C THR A 18 -7.83 -4.43 -1.03
N THR A 19 -6.92 -5.41 -0.99
CA THR A 19 -6.02 -5.70 -2.11
C THR A 19 -6.82 -6.21 -3.31
N ALA A 20 -7.72 -7.17 -3.12
CA ALA A 20 -8.49 -7.79 -4.19
C ALA A 20 -9.32 -6.78 -4.98
N ILE A 21 -10.08 -5.92 -4.30
CA ILE A 21 -10.92 -4.90 -4.97
C ILE A 21 -10.09 -3.87 -5.75
N ALA A 22 -8.82 -3.67 -5.39
CA ALA A 22 -7.93 -2.74 -6.09
C ALA A 22 -7.31 -3.36 -7.36
N VAL A 23 -7.14 -4.69 -7.42
CA VAL A 23 -6.47 -5.38 -8.54
C VAL A 23 -7.43 -6.12 -9.49
N LEU A 24 -8.69 -6.34 -9.07
CA LEU A 24 -9.71 -6.98 -9.91
C LEU A 24 -10.17 -6.03 -11.03
N PRO A 25 -10.36 -6.53 -12.27
CA PRO A 25 -10.66 -5.70 -13.45
C PRO A 25 -12.00 -4.97 -13.36
N ASP A 26 -12.99 -5.57 -12.71
CA ASP A 26 -14.34 -5.01 -12.52
C ASP A 26 -14.53 -4.39 -11.12
N GLY A 27 -13.42 -4.15 -10.40
CA GLY A 27 -13.45 -3.49 -9.10
C GLY A 27 -13.92 -2.03 -9.20
N PRO A 28 -14.44 -1.45 -8.11
CA PRO A 28 -14.82 -0.03 -8.08
C PRO A 28 -13.57 0.84 -8.26
N GLN A 29 -13.34 1.30 -9.49
CA GLN A 29 -12.25 2.20 -9.85
C GLN A 29 -12.75 3.66 -9.87
N PRO A 30 -11.93 4.66 -9.49
CA PRO A 30 -10.59 4.56 -8.87
C PRO A 30 -10.58 4.88 -7.36
N PHE A 31 -9.77 4.13 -6.59
CA PHE A 31 -9.38 4.53 -5.23
C PHE A 31 -8.30 5.62 -5.29
N ALA A 32 -8.37 6.60 -4.40
CA ALA A 32 -7.31 7.59 -4.22
C ALA A 32 -6.10 7.00 -3.46
N ALA A 33 -6.37 6.12 -2.49
CA ALA A 33 -5.35 5.37 -1.78
C ALA A 33 -5.92 4.09 -1.15
N ILE A 34 -5.06 3.10 -0.92
CA ILE A 34 -5.39 1.90 -0.16
C ILE A 34 -4.34 1.64 0.93
N ALA A 35 -4.78 1.02 2.03
CA ALA A 35 -3.90 0.61 3.11
C ALA A 35 -4.25 -0.80 3.63
N PRO A 36 -3.93 -1.87 2.87
CA PRO A 36 -4.18 -3.24 3.33
C PRO A 36 -3.25 -3.59 4.49
N SER A 37 -3.82 -4.24 5.52
CA SER A 37 -3.10 -4.67 6.72
C SER A 37 -3.18 -6.17 6.93
N ALA A 38 -2.04 -6.81 7.18
CA ALA A 38 -1.94 -8.25 7.36
C ALA A 38 -2.71 -9.03 6.29
N ALA A 39 -2.52 -8.64 5.02
CA ALA A 39 -3.31 -9.16 3.90
C ALA A 39 -2.79 -10.52 3.42
N GLY A 40 -3.71 -11.40 3.05
CA GLY A 40 -3.46 -12.75 2.55
C GLY A 40 -3.03 -12.79 1.07
N PHE A 41 -2.11 -11.91 0.66
CA PHE A 41 -1.53 -11.91 -0.68
C PHE A 41 0.00 -11.90 -0.61
N THR A 42 0.64 -12.89 -1.23
CA THR A 42 2.08 -12.86 -1.51
C THR A 42 2.37 -12.17 -2.83
N ALA A 43 3.63 -11.88 -3.12
CA ALA A 43 4.05 -11.47 -4.45
C ALA A 43 3.69 -12.53 -5.51
N ALA A 44 3.68 -13.82 -5.15
CA ALA A 44 3.36 -14.89 -6.09
C ALA A 44 1.90 -14.88 -6.53
N ASP A 45 0.99 -14.67 -5.58
CA ASP A 45 -0.45 -14.55 -5.85
C ASP A 45 -0.73 -13.31 -6.71
N LEU A 46 -0.05 -12.20 -6.40
CA LEU A 46 -0.22 -10.93 -7.10
C LEU A 46 0.28 -10.93 -8.56
N ARG A 47 1.23 -11.81 -8.91
CA ARG A 47 1.72 -11.94 -10.31
C ARG A 47 0.63 -12.35 -11.30
N GLY A 48 -0.47 -12.95 -10.84
CA GLY A 48 -1.61 -13.31 -11.69
C GLY A 48 -2.46 -12.10 -12.13
N TYR A 49 -2.29 -10.94 -11.49
CA TYR A 49 -3.09 -9.75 -11.74
C TYR A 49 -2.35 -8.75 -12.64
N ARG A 50 -3.12 -8.00 -13.44
CA ARG A 50 -2.59 -6.84 -14.15
C ARG A 50 -2.39 -5.70 -13.16
N CYS A 51 -1.35 -4.90 -13.35
CA CYS A 51 -1.16 -3.69 -12.56
C CYS A 51 -2.37 -2.76 -12.76
N PRO A 52 -3.03 -2.32 -11.67
CA PRO A 52 -4.04 -1.28 -11.77
C PRO A 52 -3.38 0.05 -12.16
N PRO A 53 -4.16 1.09 -12.53
CA PRO A 53 -3.63 2.44 -12.62
C PRO A 53 -2.86 2.83 -11.34
N PRO A 54 -1.75 3.58 -11.43
CA PRO A 54 -0.96 3.93 -10.25
C PRO A 54 -1.82 4.53 -9.13
N VAL A 55 -1.70 3.95 -7.94
CA VAL A 55 -2.52 4.28 -6.75
C VAL A 55 -1.62 4.39 -5.54
N ARG A 56 -1.96 5.24 -4.58
CA ARG A 56 -1.19 5.33 -3.33
C ARG A 56 -1.45 4.09 -2.48
N VAL A 57 -0.41 3.39 -2.08
CA VAL A 57 -0.50 2.14 -1.30
C VAL A 57 0.38 2.22 -0.06
N MET A 58 -0.20 1.94 1.10
CA MET A 58 0.54 1.70 2.33
C MET A 58 0.29 0.27 2.80
N VAL A 59 1.26 -0.62 2.60
CA VAL A 59 1.17 -2.00 3.10
C VAL A 59 1.55 -2.00 4.57
N LEU A 60 0.62 -2.45 5.39
CA LEU A 60 0.75 -2.53 6.84
C LEU A 60 0.94 -4.00 7.24
N HIS A 61 1.94 -4.31 8.06
CA HIS A 61 2.18 -5.69 8.51
C HIS A 61 2.75 -5.74 9.92
N ASN A 62 2.56 -6.86 10.62
CA ASN A 62 3.29 -7.09 11.86
C ASN A 62 4.44 -8.09 11.66
N ALA A 63 5.56 -7.86 12.33
CA ALA A 63 6.76 -8.70 12.23
C ALA A 63 6.53 -10.12 12.78
N ASP A 64 5.69 -10.27 13.82
CA ASP A 64 5.41 -11.56 14.47
C ASP A 64 4.10 -12.20 13.96
N ASP A 65 3.67 -11.85 12.74
CA ASP A 65 2.51 -12.44 12.09
C ASP A 65 2.80 -13.89 11.67
N ALA A 66 2.33 -14.84 12.48
CA ALA A 66 2.47 -16.27 12.22
C ALA A 66 1.50 -16.82 11.16
N LEU A 67 0.44 -16.08 10.78
CA LEU A 67 -0.48 -16.52 9.73
C LEU A 67 0.05 -16.14 8.35
N PHE A 68 0.59 -14.91 8.22
CA PHE A 68 1.11 -14.38 6.96
C PHE A 68 2.58 -13.93 7.10
N PRO A 69 3.53 -14.84 7.36
CA PRO A 69 4.91 -14.49 7.70
C PRO A 69 5.64 -13.84 6.52
N GLY A 70 5.95 -12.55 6.65
CA GLY A 70 6.69 -11.77 5.64
C GLY A 70 5.89 -11.44 4.36
N TRP A 71 4.57 -11.67 4.34
CA TRP A 71 3.76 -11.47 3.14
C TRP A 71 3.64 -9.98 2.76
N GLY A 72 3.53 -9.09 3.75
CA GLY A 72 3.48 -7.64 3.51
C GLY A 72 4.72 -7.12 2.76
N ALA A 73 5.92 -7.58 3.15
CA ALA A 73 7.17 -7.21 2.47
C ALA A 73 7.24 -7.72 1.02
N GLN A 74 6.65 -8.89 0.73
CA GLN A 74 6.55 -9.40 -0.63
C GLN A 74 5.54 -8.59 -1.45
N ALA A 75 4.34 -8.35 -0.88
CA ALA A 75 3.26 -7.64 -1.54
C ALA A 75 3.66 -6.19 -1.89
N VAL A 76 4.35 -5.48 -0.99
CA VAL A 76 4.76 -4.10 -1.26
C VAL A 76 5.76 -4.00 -2.41
N GLY A 77 6.62 -5.02 -2.61
CA GLY A 77 7.52 -5.07 -3.77
C GLY A 77 6.76 -5.11 -5.10
N TRP A 78 5.68 -5.91 -5.16
CA TRP A 78 4.79 -5.94 -6.32
C TRP A 78 4.05 -4.61 -6.52
N TRP A 79 3.53 -4.01 -5.45
CA TRP A 79 2.89 -2.69 -5.52
C TRP A 79 3.85 -1.60 -6.00
N ALA A 80 5.08 -1.58 -5.50
CA ALA A 80 6.11 -0.63 -5.94
C ALA A 80 6.44 -0.80 -7.43
N GLN A 81 6.50 -2.04 -7.91
CA GLN A 81 6.67 -2.34 -9.33
C GLN A 81 5.47 -1.84 -10.16
N CYS A 82 4.24 -2.13 -9.74
CA CYS A 82 3.03 -1.69 -10.46
C CYS A 82 2.86 -0.17 -10.47
N ASN A 83 3.24 0.51 -9.38
CA ASN A 83 3.28 1.96 -9.31
C ASN A 83 4.47 2.58 -10.06
N GLY A 84 5.34 1.78 -10.69
CA GLY A 84 6.50 2.26 -11.44
C GLY A 84 7.55 2.95 -10.55
N CYS A 85 7.63 2.59 -9.28
CA CYS A 85 8.60 3.16 -8.34
C CYS A 85 10.01 2.63 -8.58
N ALA A 86 11.02 3.39 -8.15
CA ALA A 86 12.38 2.89 -8.01
C ALA A 86 12.44 1.88 -6.85
N LEU A 87 12.70 0.61 -7.18
CA LEU A 87 12.80 -0.46 -6.19
C LEU A 87 14.11 -0.38 -5.37
N ALA A 88 15.19 0.06 -6.01
CA ALA A 88 16.45 0.31 -5.34
C ALA A 88 16.39 1.66 -4.58
N GLY A 89 16.94 1.69 -3.37
CA GLY A 89 17.04 2.92 -2.60
C GLY A 89 15.77 3.32 -1.84
N ALA A 90 14.89 2.38 -1.53
CA ALA A 90 13.80 2.63 -0.59
C ALA A 90 14.34 3.17 0.75
N THR A 91 13.80 4.28 1.22
CA THR A 91 14.28 4.96 2.43
C THR A 91 13.34 4.69 3.59
N ARG A 92 13.87 4.65 4.82
CA ARG A 92 13.05 4.54 6.03
C ARG A 92 12.77 5.93 6.59
N ASP A 93 11.51 6.24 6.85
CA ASP A 93 11.12 7.49 7.49
C ASP A 93 11.31 7.45 9.02
N PRO A 94 11.15 8.58 9.73
CA PRO A 94 11.24 8.62 11.18
C PRO A 94 10.17 7.78 11.90
N SER A 95 9.04 7.51 11.25
CA SER A 95 8.03 6.59 11.79
C SER A 95 8.50 5.14 11.69
N GLY A 96 9.51 4.83 10.88
CA GLY A 96 10.02 3.48 10.65
C GLY A 96 9.40 2.79 9.43
N CYS A 97 8.58 3.46 8.62
CA CYS A 97 8.05 2.90 7.37
C CYS A 97 9.08 3.04 6.24
N LEU A 98 9.16 2.05 5.35
CA LEU A 98 9.92 2.17 4.10
C LEU A 98 9.08 2.91 3.06
N HIS A 99 9.74 3.77 2.28
CA HIS A 99 9.16 4.57 1.20
C HIS A 99 9.87 4.25 -0.11
N TYR A 100 9.09 3.94 -1.14
CA TYR A 100 9.61 3.75 -2.49
C TYR A 100 9.46 5.07 -3.26
N ALA A 101 10.57 5.56 -3.82
CA ALA A 101 10.62 6.85 -4.52
C ALA A 101 10.31 6.71 -6.01
N HIS A 102 10.15 7.85 -6.68
CA HIS A 102 10.02 7.96 -8.14
C HIS A 102 8.88 7.14 -8.76
N CYS A 103 7.78 6.95 -8.03
CA CYS A 103 6.60 6.29 -8.55
C CYS A 103 5.90 7.13 -9.65
N ALA A 104 5.23 6.45 -10.56
CA ALA A 104 4.50 7.07 -11.66
C ALA A 104 3.32 7.92 -11.17
N ARG A 105 3.06 9.04 -11.85
CA ARG A 105 1.87 9.90 -11.66
C ARG A 105 1.66 10.39 -10.21
N GLY A 106 2.74 10.56 -9.44
CA GLY A 106 2.64 10.99 -8.04
C GLY A 106 2.03 9.93 -7.13
N ALA A 107 1.97 8.67 -7.57
CA ALA A 107 1.67 7.56 -6.69
C ALA A 107 2.73 7.45 -5.59
N GLU A 108 2.40 6.69 -4.57
CA GLU A 108 3.24 6.52 -3.39
C GLU A 108 3.12 5.09 -2.93
N THR A 109 4.24 4.42 -2.66
CA THR A 109 4.23 3.09 -2.10
C THR A 109 5.01 3.09 -0.79
N ARG A 110 4.36 2.69 0.30
CA ARG A 110 4.95 2.59 1.63
C ARG A 110 4.80 1.19 2.20
N TYR A 111 5.78 0.77 3.00
CA TYR A 111 5.71 -0.43 3.82
C TYR A 111 5.93 -0.08 5.29
N CYS A 112 4.95 -0.36 6.14
CA CYS A 112 5.08 -0.16 7.57
C CYS A 112 4.97 -1.51 8.27
N GLU A 113 6.09 -1.94 8.85
CA GLU A 113 6.16 -3.16 9.67
C GLU A 113 6.30 -2.77 11.14
N ARG A 114 5.45 -3.34 12.00
CA ARG A 114 5.50 -3.12 13.46
C ARG A 114 5.65 -4.43 14.24
N PRO A 115 6.17 -4.38 15.48
CA PRO A 115 6.11 -5.53 16.39
C PRO A 115 4.66 -5.91 16.73
N GLY A 116 4.35 -7.20 16.76
CA GLY A 116 3.03 -7.71 17.12
C GLY A 116 2.62 -8.98 16.38
N ALA A 117 1.62 -9.66 16.92
CA ALA A 117 1.01 -10.82 16.27
C ALA A 117 -0.04 -10.40 15.23
N HIS A 118 -0.46 -11.35 14.38
CA HIS A 118 -1.42 -11.16 13.29
C HIS A 118 -2.61 -10.27 13.66
N ARG A 119 -3.31 -10.55 14.78
CA ARG A 119 -4.54 -9.87 15.20
C ARG A 119 -4.37 -8.41 15.61
N ARG A 120 -3.14 -7.90 15.66
CA ARG A 120 -2.85 -6.53 16.06
C ARG A 120 -2.94 -5.62 14.85
N TRP A 121 -3.63 -4.50 15.00
CA TRP A 121 -3.55 -3.42 14.01
C TRP A 121 -2.20 -2.67 14.13
N PRO A 122 -1.38 -2.56 13.06
CA PRO A 122 0.02 -2.09 13.13
C PRO A 122 0.18 -0.57 12.94
N THR A 123 -0.87 0.24 13.02
CA THR A 123 -0.74 1.69 12.86
C THR A 123 -1.73 2.44 13.74
N SER A 124 -1.55 3.75 13.89
CA SER A 124 -2.55 4.59 14.55
C SER A 124 -3.60 5.06 13.52
N ALA A 125 -4.79 5.44 14.00
CA ALA A 125 -5.79 6.06 13.14
C ALA A 125 -5.28 7.38 12.51
N ALA A 126 -4.48 8.15 13.26
CA ALA A 126 -3.90 9.41 12.78
C ALA A 126 -2.91 9.16 11.62
N GLU A 127 -1.96 8.24 11.78
CA GLU A 127 -0.98 7.89 10.75
C GLU A 127 -1.65 7.38 9.46
N LEU A 128 -2.72 6.58 9.60
CA LEU A 128 -3.52 6.10 8.47
C LEU A 128 -4.27 7.24 7.76
N LEU A 129 -4.89 8.14 8.52
CA LEU A 129 -5.61 9.29 7.96
C LEU A 129 -4.67 10.28 7.31
N ASP A 130 -3.49 10.53 7.90
CA ASP A 130 -2.44 11.37 7.32
C ASP A 130 -1.97 10.78 6.00
N PHE A 131 -1.79 9.46 5.92
CA PHE A 131 -1.52 8.80 4.65
C PHE A 131 -2.67 9.02 3.67
N PHE A 132 -3.92 8.74 4.00
CA PHE A 132 -5.03 8.90 3.06
C PHE A 132 -5.19 10.34 2.57
N GLN A 133 -5.12 11.32 3.47
CA GLN A 133 -5.40 12.72 3.17
C GLN A 133 -4.20 13.47 2.61
N ALA A 134 -2.99 12.89 2.63
CA ALA A 134 -1.82 13.53 2.04
C ALA A 134 -2.05 13.82 0.55
N THR A 135 -1.95 15.10 0.20
CA THR A 135 -1.91 15.52 -1.20
C THR A 135 -0.54 15.12 -1.77
N PRO A 136 -0.47 14.48 -2.95
CA PRO A 136 0.80 14.27 -3.63
C PRO A 136 1.53 15.61 -3.77
N ALA A 137 2.79 15.68 -3.32
CA ALA A 137 3.60 16.88 -3.56
C ALA A 137 3.63 17.13 -5.07
N ALA A 138 3.35 18.38 -5.48
CA ALA A 138 3.41 18.76 -6.89
C ALA A 138 4.78 18.38 -7.46
N ALA A 139 4.80 17.71 -8.61
CA ALA A 139 6.05 17.42 -9.29
C ALA A 139 6.82 18.73 -9.52
N PRO A 140 8.12 18.81 -9.23
CA PRO A 140 8.90 20.00 -9.52
C PRO A 140 8.81 20.27 -11.03
N THR A 141 8.26 21.43 -11.40
CA THR A 141 8.39 21.98 -12.74
C THR A 141 9.89 22.18 -13.01
N GLN A 142 10.43 21.39 -13.95
CA GLN A 142 11.78 21.66 -14.44
C GLN A 142 11.79 22.99 -15.21
N PRO A 143 12.88 23.79 -15.11
CA PRO A 143 13.03 25.04 -15.84
C PRO A 143 13.18 24.83 -17.35
#